data_AF-A0A8S3IF21-F1
#
_entry.id   AF-A0A8S3IF21-F1
#
_cell.length_a   1.000
_cell.length_b   1.000
_cell.length_c   1.000
_cell.angle_alpha   90.00
_cell.angle_beta   90.00
_cell.angle_gamma   90.00
#
_symmetry.space_group_name_H-M   'P 1'
#
loop_
_entity.id
_entity.type
_entity.pdbx_description
1 polymer ?
#
loop_
_entity_poly.entity_id
_entity_poly.type
_entity_poly.pdbx_seq_one_letter_code
_entity_poly.pdbx_strand_id
1 'polypeptide(L)'
;MQKVVKTKFENGDGSTKIYRNLAEVVSLQTIKLWIKKVHNTGSIELSSPPCRPRTARTKANILKAKQRLDQKRVSTRRLAAEMNISKSSIHRILRKDLGCFPYKKMKQSKLADVQKKKRVESENWVLNNYTKGDITRWLFSDEKYFDLNGIYNNQNDRIWVISREEADKRGAIYETTKFPVKVMVWLGVCSEGLSVPVIFEDGSMDAQRYIDEVLPIALECGNEMLGEHWTYQQDGARPHVHYLSQKWCIDHFPSFISKDRWPPNSPD
;
A
#
# COMPACT_ATOMS: atom_id res chain seq x y z
N MET A 1 -15.20 37.44 29.19
CA MET A 1 -14.61 38.67 29.78
C MET A 1 -14.63 39.87 28.84
N GLN A 2 -13.92 39.88 27.71
CA GLN A 2 -13.84 41.04 26.81
C GLN A 2 -15.20 41.53 26.26
N LYS A 3 -16.09 40.62 25.84
CA LYS A 3 -17.45 40.96 25.40
C LYS A 3 -18.27 41.63 26.52
N VAL A 4 -18.13 41.15 27.75
CA VAL A 4 -18.82 41.72 28.93
C VAL A 4 -18.32 43.12 29.22
N VAL A 5 -17.01 43.37 29.10
CA VAL A 5 -16.42 44.72 29.22
C VAL A 5 -16.96 45.65 28.13
N LYS A 6 -17.05 45.18 26.88
CA LYS A 6 -17.60 45.96 25.76
C LYS A 6 -19.06 46.33 25.99
N THR A 7 -19.93 45.36 26.32
CA THR A 7 -21.36 45.61 26.56
C THR A 7 -21.59 46.56 27.75
N LYS A 8 -20.86 46.39 28.86
CA LYS A 8 -20.99 47.30 30.01
C LYS A 8 -20.54 48.72 29.66
N PHE A 9 -19.47 48.86 28.87
CA PHE A 9 -19.01 50.15 28.39
C PHE A 9 -20.01 50.81 27.43
N GLU A 10 -20.60 50.05 26.49
CA GLU A 10 -21.66 50.54 25.58
C GLU A 10 -22.93 50.96 26.33
N ASN A 11 -23.23 50.31 27.47
CA ASN A 11 -24.31 50.71 28.38
C ASN A 11 -23.97 51.93 29.26
N GLY A 12 -22.81 52.57 29.06
CA GLY A 12 -22.42 53.81 29.74
C GLY A 12 -21.63 53.62 31.05
N ASP A 13 -21.20 52.40 31.39
CA ASP A 13 -20.41 52.19 32.60
C ASP A 13 -18.96 52.67 32.43
N GLY A 14 -18.47 53.45 33.40
CA GLY A 14 -17.07 53.87 33.47
C GLY A 14 -16.10 52.72 33.81
N SER A 15 -14.85 52.83 33.37
CA SER A 15 -13.82 51.78 33.51
C SER A 15 -13.64 51.22 34.93
N THR A 16 -13.70 52.06 35.96
CA THR A 16 -13.61 51.66 37.39
C THR A 16 -14.83 50.87 37.86
N LYS A 17 -16.02 51.21 37.36
CA LYS A 17 -17.28 50.49 37.67
C LYS A 17 -17.26 49.11 37.03
N ILE A 18 -16.76 49.01 35.80
CA ILE A 18 -16.56 47.72 35.10
C ILE A 18 -15.54 46.85 35.84
N TYR A 19 -14.42 47.42 36.31
CA TYR A 19 -13.40 46.71 37.09
C TYR A 19 -13.95 46.11 38.39
N ARG A 20 -14.68 46.91 39.19
CA ARG A 20 -15.33 46.44 40.42
C ARG A 20 -16.38 45.36 40.15
N ASN A 21 -17.17 45.55 39.10
CA ASN A 21 -18.19 44.59 38.65
C ASN A 21 -17.61 43.26 38.16
N LEU A 22 -16.32 43.20 37.86
CA LEU A 22 -15.62 41.99 37.42
C LEU A 22 -14.75 41.40 38.52
N ALA A 23 -14.90 41.87 39.77
CA ALA A 23 -14.24 41.34 40.97
C ALA A 23 -12.72 41.09 40.78
N GLU A 24 -12.04 42.03 40.11
CA GLU A 24 -10.57 42.01 39.89
C GLU A 24 -10.02 40.85 39.04
N VAL A 25 -10.88 40.06 38.39
CA VAL A 25 -10.46 38.96 37.48
C VAL A 25 -9.60 39.46 36.31
N VAL A 26 -9.71 40.74 35.95
CA VAL A 26 -8.90 41.40 34.92
C VAL A 26 -8.44 42.76 35.45
N SER A 27 -7.16 43.09 35.25
CA SER A 27 -6.59 44.35 35.73
C SER A 27 -7.31 45.59 35.15
N LEU A 28 -7.40 46.67 35.95
CA LEU A 28 -7.97 47.94 35.51
C LEU A 28 -7.27 48.49 34.26
N GLN A 29 -5.96 48.24 34.13
CA GLN A 29 -5.16 48.71 33.00
C GLN A 29 -5.53 47.97 31.70
N THR A 30 -5.78 46.66 31.78
CA THR A 30 -6.30 45.87 30.66
C THR A 30 -7.70 46.33 30.24
N ILE A 31 -8.57 46.67 31.20
CA ILE A 31 -9.91 47.21 30.91
C ILE A 31 -9.81 48.57 30.20
N LYS A 32 -8.94 49.47 30.68
CA LYS A 32 -8.68 50.77 30.01
C LYS A 32 -8.14 50.59 28.59
N LEU A 33 -7.24 49.63 28.37
CA LEU A 33 -6.72 49.30 27.04
C LEU A 33 -7.82 48.77 26.10
N TRP A 34 -8.72 47.93 26.59
CA TRP A 34 -9.85 47.43 25.81
C TRP A 34 -10.87 48.51 25.48
N ILE A 35 -11.22 49.38 26.45
CA ILE A 35 -12.09 50.54 26.21
C ILE A 35 -11.47 51.49 25.18
N LYS A 36 -10.17 51.77 25.28
CA LYS A 36 -9.44 52.59 24.29
C LYS A 36 -9.48 51.96 22.89
N LYS A 37 -9.36 50.63 22.78
CA LYS A 37 -9.53 49.92 21.50
C LYS A 37 -10.96 50.06 20.98
N VAL A 38 -11.98 49.87 21.81
CA VAL A 38 -13.40 50.04 21.42
C VAL A 38 -13.65 51.46 20.90
N HIS A 39 -13.12 52.49 21.57
CA HIS A 39 -13.26 53.88 21.13
C HIS A 39 -12.60 54.15 19.77
N ASN A 40 -11.46 53.51 19.48
CA ASN A 40 -10.70 53.76 18.26
C ASN A 40 -11.15 52.92 17.06
N THR A 41 -11.58 51.66 17.28
CA THR A 41 -11.87 50.71 16.20
C THR A 41 -13.27 50.08 16.27
N GLY A 42 -14.09 50.41 17.28
CA GLY A 42 -15.44 49.86 17.46
C GLY A 42 -15.48 48.38 17.90
N SER A 43 -14.33 47.71 17.94
CA SER A 43 -14.21 46.27 18.27
C SER A 43 -12.97 45.98 19.11
N ILE A 44 -13.06 44.89 19.89
CA ILE A 44 -11.91 44.27 20.56
C ILE A 44 -11.55 43.04 19.71
N GLU A 45 -10.90 43.25 18.57
CA GLU A 45 -10.42 42.13 17.76
C GLU A 45 -9.25 41.42 18.44
N LEU A 46 -9.34 40.09 18.48
CA LEU A 46 -8.28 39.19 18.91
C LEU A 46 -7.26 39.09 17.78
N SER A 47 -6.27 39.98 17.75
CA SER A 47 -5.06 39.69 16.98
C SER A 47 -4.38 38.49 17.63
N SER A 48 -4.30 37.37 16.92
CA SER A 48 -3.40 36.28 17.33
C SER A 48 -2.01 36.88 17.58
N PRO A 49 -1.29 36.47 18.65
CA PRO A 49 0.08 36.92 18.86
C PRO A 49 0.86 36.72 17.56
N PRO A 50 1.68 37.69 17.12
CA PRO A 50 2.48 37.54 15.91
C PRO A 50 3.30 36.26 16.04
N CYS A 51 2.91 35.24 15.28
CA CYS A 51 3.65 33.99 15.24
C CYS A 51 5.00 34.24 14.60
N ARG A 52 5.99 33.42 14.98
CA ARG A 52 7.30 33.45 14.33
C ARG A 52 7.11 33.30 12.81
N PRO A 53 7.64 34.24 11.99
CA PRO A 53 7.51 34.16 10.54
C PRO A 53 8.03 32.82 10.01
N ARG A 54 7.31 32.24 9.05
CA ARG A 54 7.74 31.00 8.39
C ARG A 54 8.89 31.30 7.43
N THR A 55 10.12 31.09 7.87
CA THR A 55 11.33 31.34 7.05
C THR A 55 11.56 30.28 5.98
N ALA A 56 11.29 29.02 6.29
CA ALA A 56 11.53 27.91 5.38
C ALA A 56 10.33 27.58 4.45
N ARG A 57 9.10 27.73 4.96
CA ARG A 57 7.84 27.40 4.24
C ARG A 57 7.23 28.64 3.60
N THR A 58 8.02 29.39 2.85
CA THR A 58 7.55 30.57 2.10
C THR A 58 6.83 30.13 0.82
N LYS A 59 5.95 30.97 0.27
CA LYS A 59 5.27 30.70 -1.01
C LYS A 59 6.29 30.42 -2.14
N ALA A 60 7.39 31.16 -2.17
CA ALA A 60 8.48 30.96 -3.13
C ALA A 60 9.11 29.56 -3.01
N ASN A 61 9.42 29.11 -1.78
CA ASN A 61 9.99 27.79 -1.57
C ASN A 61 9.00 26.67 -1.91
N ILE A 62 7.71 26.85 -1.59
CA ILE A 62 6.66 25.88 -1.95
C ILE A 62 6.58 25.74 -3.48
N LEU A 63 6.56 26.86 -4.22
CA LEU A 63 6.51 26.85 -5.68
C LEU A 63 7.76 26.22 -6.29
N LYS A 64 8.95 26.57 -5.80
CA LYS A 64 10.22 26.00 -6.25
C LYS A 64 10.29 24.49 -6.00
N ALA A 65 9.81 24.02 -4.84
CA ALA A 65 9.73 22.59 -4.55
C ALA A 65 8.77 21.86 -5.49
N LYS A 66 7.62 22.48 -5.82
CA LYS A 66 6.64 21.92 -6.77
C LYS A 66 7.22 21.79 -8.18
N GLN A 67 7.75 22.88 -8.73
CA GLN A 67 8.38 22.86 -10.06
C GLN A 67 9.48 21.80 -10.16
N ARG A 68 10.27 21.64 -9.09
CA ARG A 68 11.36 20.67 -9.06
C ARG A 68 10.86 19.22 -9.07
N LEU A 69 9.72 18.94 -8.44
CA LEU A 69 9.07 17.63 -8.44
C LEU A 69 8.50 17.27 -9.82
N ASP A 70 7.90 18.24 -10.51
CA ASP A 70 7.28 18.05 -11.83
C ASP A 70 8.34 17.71 -12.90
N GLN A 71 9.55 18.26 -12.77
CA GLN A 71 10.65 18.01 -13.70
C GLN A 71 11.31 16.64 -13.55
N LYS A 72 11.66 16.26 -12.30
CA LYS A 72 12.47 15.06 -12.07
C LYS A 72 12.28 14.52 -10.66
N ARG A 73 12.32 13.19 -10.57
CA ARG A 73 12.31 12.44 -9.30
C ARG A 73 13.47 12.86 -8.41
N VAL A 74 13.17 13.25 -7.17
CA VAL A 74 14.15 13.73 -6.19
C VAL A 74 13.82 13.24 -4.79
N SER A 75 14.87 12.98 -4.00
CA SER A 75 14.72 12.69 -2.58
C SER A 75 14.53 13.97 -1.78
N THR A 76 13.89 13.85 -0.61
CA THR A 76 13.75 14.98 0.33
C THR A 76 15.09 15.55 0.78
N ARG A 77 16.13 14.71 0.88
CA ARG A 77 17.50 15.14 1.21
C ARG A 77 18.12 15.96 0.07
N ARG A 78 17.92 15.55 -1.19
CA ARG A 78 18.41 16.29 -2.34
C ARG A 78 17.72 17.64 -2.49
N LEU A 79 16.39 17.68 -2.34
CA LEU A 79 15.62 18.93 -2.32
C LEU A 79 16.09 19.88 -1.20
N ALA A 80 16.37 19.33 -0.02
CA ALA A 80 16.90 20.10 1.11
C ALA A 80 18.23 20.77 0.77
N ALA A 81 19.15 20.04 0.14
CA ALA A 81 20.43 20.59 -0.29
C ALA A 81 20.27 21.64 -1.41
N GLU A 82 19.49 21.35 -2.45
CA GLU A 82 19.26 22.25 -3.60
C GLU A 82 18.56 23.57 -3.19
N MET A 83 17.75 23.53 -2.13
CA MET A 83 17.01 24.69 -1.64
C MET A 83 17.64 25.34 -0.40
N ASN A 84 18.73 24.77 0.12
CA ASN A 84 19.38 25.18 1.37
C ASN A 84 18.41 25.29 2.57
N ILE A 85 17.53 24.29 2.73
CA ILE A 85 16.50 24.22 3.78
C ILE A 85 16.60 22.87 4.46
N SER A 86 16.27 22.80 5.76
CA SER A 86 16.27 21.53 6.48
C SER A 86 15.31 20.49 5.86
N LYS A 87 15.74 19.22 5.87
CA LYS A 87 14.94 18.07 5.38
C LYS A 87 13.54 18.04 6.00
N SER A 88 13.42 18.34 7.29
CA SER A 88 12.13 18.37 8.00
C SER A 88 11.20 19.47 7.50
N SER A 89 11.76 20.61 7.07
CA SER A 89 10.98 21.69 6.46
C SER A 89 10.54 21.33 5.04
N ILE A 90 11.41 20.73 4.22
CA ILE A 90 11.00 20.16 2.93
C ILE A 90 9.89 19.12 3.11
N HIS A 91 10.03 18.19 4.05
CA HIS A 91 8.99 17.20 4.32
C HIS A 91 7.65 17.85 4.71
N ARG A 92 7.67 18.93 5.50
CA ARG A 92 6.46 19.71 5.80
C ARG A 92 5.88 20.41 4.57
N ILE A 93 6.72 20.97 3.70
CA ILE A 93 6.29 21.52 2.41
C ILE A 93 5.56 20.46 1.58
N LEU A 94 6.19 19.28 1.41
CA LEU A 94 5.60 18.21 0.64
C LEU A 94 4.28 17.71 1.23
N ARG A 95 4.25 17.40 2.53
CA ARG A 95 3.08 16.79 3.17
C ARG A 95 1.94 17.76 3.47
N LYS A 96 2.26 18.94 4.00
CA LYS A 96 1.25 19.88 4.54
C LYS A 96 0.86 20.98 3.56
N ASP A 97 1.79 21.45 2.73
CA ASP A 97 1.52 22.55 1.80
C ASP A 97 1.13 22.04 0.40
N LEU A 98 1.82 21.00 -0.10
CA LEU A 98 1.57 20.43 -1.43
C LEU A 98 0.66 19.19 -1.43
N GLY A 99 0.41 18.59 -0.26
CA GLY A 99 -0.39 17.36 -0.16
C GLY A 99 0.23 16.15 -0.87
N CYS A 100 1.55 16.15 -1.08
CA CYS A 100 2.25 15.07 -1.77
C CYS A 100 2.57 13.91 -0.80
N PHE A 101 2.38 12.68 -1.30
CA PHE A 101 2.69 11.45 -0.57
C PHE A 101 3.83 10.71 -1.28
N PRO A 102 4.82 10.18 -0.55
CA PRO A 102 5.86 9.38 -1.16
C PRO A 102 5.29 7.99 -1.48
N TYR A 103 5.17 7.68 -2.77
CA TYR A 103 4.86 6.33 -3.24
C TYR A 103 6.13 5.60 -3.66
N LYS A 104 6.23 4.32 -3.30
CA LYS A 104 7.29 3.45 -3.80
C LYS A 104 6.94 3.05 -5.23
N LYS A 105 7.94 2.98 -6.11
CA LYS A 105 7.75 2.34 -7.41
C LYS A 105 7.43 0.86 -7.18
N MET A 106 6.37 0.39 -7.81
CA MET A 106 6.08 -1.03 -7.89
C MET A 106 6.78 -1.61 -9.12
N LYS A 107 7.33 -2.81 -8.97
CA LYS A 107 7.80 -3.60 -10.11
C LYS A 107 6.57 -4.31 -10.68
N GLN A 108 6.35 -4.16 -11.98
CA GLN A 108 5.31 -4.89 -12.71
C GLN A 108 5.95 -5.49 -13.97
N SER A 109 5.43 -6.63 -14.40
CA SER A 109 5.84 -7.25 -15.66
C SER A 109 5.55 -6.32 -16.83
N LYS A 110 6.49 -6.24 -17.77
CA LYS A 110 6.31 -5.43 -18.99
C LYS A 110 5.45 -6.21 -19.96
N LEU A 111 4.20 -5.77 -20.15
CA LEU A 111 3.28 -6.38 -21.10
C LEU A 111 3.40 -5.75 -22.50
N ALA A 112 3.53 -6.60 -23.52
CA ALA A 112 3.38 -6.20 -24.92
C ALA A 112 1.91 -5.93 -25.25
N ASP A 113 1.64 -5.13 -26.28
CA ASP A 113 0.25 -4.77 -26.64
C ASP A 113 -0.59 -5.98 -27.06
N VAL A 114 0.03 -7.01 -27.64
CA VAL A 114 -0.61 -8.30 -27.93
C VAL A 114 -1.07 -9.00 -26.66
N GLN A 115 -0.27 -8.97 -25.59
CA GLN A 115 -0.62 -9.59 -24.31
C GLN A 115 -1.77 -8.83 -23.65
N LYS A 116 -1.78 -7.49 -23.73
CA LYS A 116 -2.88 -6.67 -23.22
C LYS A 116 -4.20 -7.00 -23.93
N LYS A 117 -4.18 -7.16 -25.26
CA LYS A 117 -5.38 -7.57 -26.03
C LYS A 117 -5.89 -8.93 -25.57
N LYS A 118 -5.00 -9.94 -25.46
CA LYS A 118 -5.36 -11.28 -24.97
C LYS A 118 -5.98 -11.27 -23.57
N ARG A 119 -5.50 -10.39 -22.68
CA ARG A 119 -6.09 -10.21 -21.35
C ARG A 119 -7.53 -9.69 -21.43
N VAL A 120 -7.77 -8.64 -22.21
CA VAL A 120 -9.11 -8.09 -22.41
C VAL A 120 -10.04 -9.12 -23.07
N GLU A 121 -9.54 -9.89 -24.03
CA GLU A 121 -10.30 -10.98 -24.67
C GLU A 121 -10.67 -12.07 -23.66
N SER A 122 -9.72 -12.48 -22.81
CA SER A 122 -9.94 -13.46 -21.75
C SER A 122 -10.93 -12.95 -20.70
N GLU A 123 -10.76 -11.72 -20.21
CA GLU A 123 -11.67 -11.08 -19.25
C GLU A 123 -13.10 -11.00 -19.81
N ASN A 124 -13.26 -10.54 -21.06
CA ASN A 124 -14.56 -10.52 -21.71
C ASN A 124 -15.14 -11.93 -21.88
N TRP A 125 -14.31 -12.93 -22.19
CA TRP A 125 -14.77 -14.31 -22.26
C TRP A 125 -15.27 -14.80 -20.90
N VAL A 126 -14.54 -14.57 -19.81
CA VAL A 126 -14.99 -14.94 -18.46
C VAL A 126 -16.30 -14.24 -18.10
N LEU A 127 -16.39 -12.92 -18.32
CA LEU A 127 -17.59 -12.13 -18.02
C LEU A 127 -18.84 -12.59 -18.79
N ASN A 128 -18.66 -13.08 -20.02
CA ASN A 128 -19.78 -13.52 -20.86
C ASN A 128 -20.20 -14.98 -20.61
N ASN A 129 -19.32 -15.82 -20.03
CA ASN A 129 -19.57 -17.26 -19.89
C ASN A 129 -19.78 -17.70 -18.43
N TYR A 130 -19.39 -16.88 -17.46
CA TYR A 130 -19.47 -17.24 -16.04
C TYR A 130 -20.18 -16.14 -15.24
N THR A 131 -21.11 -16.56 -14.40
CA THR A 131 -21.66 -15.71 -13.35
C THR A 131 -20.72 -15.70 -12.13
N LYS A 132 -20.97 -14.79 -11.19
CA LYS A 132 -20.23 -14.78 -9.92
C LYS A 132 -20.36 -16.09 -9.13
N GLY A 133 -21.52 -16.76 -9.22
CA GLY A 133 -21.73 -18.05 -8.57
C GLY A 133 -21.01 -19.21 -9.26
N ASP A 134 -20.72 -19.09 -10.56
CA ASP A 134 -19.93 -20.10 -11.25
C ASP A 134 -18.45 -19.98 -10.89
N ILE A 135 -17.94 -18.75 -10.72
CA ILE A 135 -16.55 -18.49 -10.33
C ILE A 135 -16.24 -19.03 -8.93
N THR A 136 -17.21 -19.07 -8.01
CA THR A 136 -16.99 -19.72 -6.70
C THR A 136 -16.74 -21.22 -6.82
N ARG A 137 -17.11 -21.82 -7.95
CA ARG A 137 -16.88 -23.24 -8.25
C ARG A 137 -15.66 -23.43 -9.16
N TRP A 138 -14.73 -22.49 -9.15
CA TRP A 138 -13.43 -22.68 -9.79
C TRP A 138 -12.43 -23.25 -8.79
N LEU A 139 -11.65 -24.23 -9.25
CA LEU A 139 -10.45 -24.68 -8.58
C LEU A 139 -9.25 -23.99 -9.26
N PHE A 140 -8.70 -22.98 -8.59
CA PHE A 140 -7.50 -22.27 -9.03
C PHE A 140 -6.27 -23.03 -8.56
N SER A 141 -5.33 -23.29 -9.45
CA SER A 141 -4.08 -23.99 -9.10
C SER A 141 -2.85 -23.19 -9.47
N ASP A 142 -1.81 -23.25 -8.64
CA ASP A 142 -0.50 -22.66 -8.92
C ASP A 142 0.62 -23.46 -8.24
N GLU A 143 1.83 -23.35 -8.77
CA GLU A 143 3.03 -23.93 -8.18
C GLU A 143 3.95 -22.85 -7.61
N LYS A 144 4.52 -23.14 -6.44
CA LYS A 144 5.46 -22.23 -5.80
C LYS A 144 6.68 -22.95 -5.26
N TYR A 145 7.84 -22.38 -5.56
CA TYR A 145 9.08 -22.78 -4.90
C TYR A 145 9.19 -22.16 -3.51
N PHE A 146 9.49 -22.99 -2.53
CA PHE A 146 9.84 -22.63 -1.16
C PHE A 146 11.33 -22.90 -0.93
N ASP A 147 12.05 -21.88 -0.47
CA ASP A 147 13.48 -21.98 -0.13
C ASP A 147 13.61 -22.45 1.33
N LEU A 148 14.34 -23.55 1.57
CA LEU A 148 14.51 -24.09 2.92
C LEU A 148 15.36 -23.21 3.85
N ASN A 149 16.11 -22.25 3.29
CA ASN A 149 16.87 -21.29 4.08
C ASN A 149 15.96 -20.26 4.79
N GLY A 150 14.66 -20.21 4.52
CA GLY A 150 13.75 -19.24 5.14
C GLY A 150 13.83 -17.84 4.54
N ILE A 151 12.94 -16.95 5.00
CA ILE A 151 12.76 -15.60 4.46
C ILE A 151 13.41 -14.59 5.42
N TYR A 152 14.54 -14.01 5.02
CA TYR A 152 15.16 -12.90 5.74
C TYR A 152 14.59 -11.55 5.25
N ASN A 153 14.02 -10.77 6.16
CA ASN A 153 13.49 -9.44 5.88
C ASN A 153 14.32 -8.37 6.60
N ASN A 154 15.29 -7.79 5.88
CA ASN A 154 16.17 -6.74 6.40
C ASN A 154 15.47 -5.48 6.98
N GLN A 155 14.17 -5.28 6.72
CA GLN A 155 13.41 -4.19 7.32
C GLN A 155 12.89 -4.53 8.71
N ASN A 156 12.49 -5.78 8.93
CA ASN A 156 11.92 -6.28 10.17
C ASN A 156 12.99 -6.88 11.09
N ASP A 157 13.98 -7.57 10.51
CA ASP A 157 15.04 -8.28 11.22
C ASP A 157 16.21 -7.34 11.54
N ARG A 158 15.91 -6.27 12.29
CA ARG A 158 16.91 -5.27 12.69
C ARG A 158 17.46 -5.58 14.06
N ILE A 159 18.79 -5.65 14.13
CA ILE A 159 19.53 -5.75 15.39
C ILE A 159 19.97 -4.35 15.81
N TRP A 160 19.66 -3.98 17.06
CA TRP A 160 20.09 -2.74 17.68
C TRP A 160 21.24 -3.04 18.65
N VAL A 161 22.43 -2.56 18.32
CA VAL A 161 23.68 -2.79 19.06
C VAL A 161 24.56 -1.55 18.99
N ILE A 162 25.53 -1.46 19.89
CA ILE A 162 26.38 -0.28 20.03
C ILE A 162 27.50 -0.29 18.98
N SER A 163 28.02 -1.47 18.61
CA SER A 163 29.09 -1.61 17.63
C SER A 163 28.77 -2.66 16.55
N ARG A 164 29.53 -2.60 15.45
CA ARG A 164 29.42 -3.60 14.37
C ARG A 164 29.83 -4.99 14.85
N GLU A 165 30.88 -5.08 15.67
CA GLU A 165 31.38 -6.35 16.23
C GLU A 165 30.32 -7.03 17.10
N GLU A 166 29.57 -6.26 17.90
CA GLU A 166 28.45 -6.78 18.67
C GLU A 166 27.30 -7.24 17.76
N ALA A 167 27.06 -6.52 16.65
CA ALA A 167 26.07 -6.90 15.65
C ALA A 167 26.38 -8.28 15.09
N ASP A 168 27.62 -8.47 14.66
CA ASP A 168 28.05 -9.70 14.00
C ASP A 168 27.98 -10.89 14.98
N LYS A 169 28.35 -10.70 16.26
CA LYS A 169 28.16 -11.70 17.33
C LYS A 169 26.69 -12.05 17.61
N ARG A 170 25.77 -11.12 17.39
CA ARG A 170 24.32 -11.32 17.61
C ARG A 170 23.57 -11.75 16.34
N GLY A 171 24.28 -12.17 15.29
CA GLY A 171 23.65 -12.68 14.07
C GLY A 171 23.26 -11.62 13.05
N ALA A 172 23.93 -10.45 13.03
CA ALA A 172 23.75 -9.45 11.97
C ALA A 172 24.34 -9.87 10.62
N ILE A 173 25.11 -10.95 10.59
CA ILE A 173 25.55 -11.63 9.37
C ILE A 173 24.62 -12.82 9.16
N TYR A 174 23.89 -12.78 8.05
CA TYR A 174 23.06 -13.87 7.59
C TYR A 174 23.76 -14.54 6.42
N GLU A 175 24.17 -15.79 6.60
CA GLU A 175 24.83 -16.56 5.56
C GLU A 175 23.79 -17.22 4.65
N THR A 176 23.88 -16.95 3.34
CA THR A 176 23.02 -17.56 2.34
C THR A 176 23.83 -18.45 1.41
N THR A 177 23.35 -19.67 1.17
CA THR A 177 23.90 -20.50 0.10
C THR A 177 23.50 -19.95 -1.27
N LYS A 178 24.41 -20.01 -2.25
CA LYS A 178 24.18 -19.48 -3.62
C LYS A 178 23.03 -20.20 -4.34
N PHE A 179 22.84 -21.47 -4.03
CA PHE A 179 21.76 -22.32 -4.55
C PHE A 179 21.09 -23.01 -3.36
N PRO A 180 20.11 -22.38 -2.70
CA PRO A 180 19.38 -23.02 -1.63
C PRO A 180 18.64 -24.25 -2.15
N VAL A 181 18.48 -25.26 -1.30
CA VAL A 181 17.56 -26.35 -1.59
C VAL A 181 16.15 -25.75 -1.65
N LYS A 182 15.46 -26.00 -2.76
CA LYS A 182 14.11 -25.51 -3.01
C LYS A 182 13.19 -26.70 -3.17
N VAL A 183 11.99 -26.57 -2.65
CA VAL A 183 10.91 -27.54 -2.84
C VAL A 183 9.82 -26.85 -3.63
N MET A 184 9.34 -27.46 -4.71
CA MET A 184 8.17 -26.95 -5.42
C MET A 184 6.93 -27.57 -4.79
N VAL A 185 5.94 -26.74 -4.50
CA VAL A 185 4.66 -27.19 -3.97
C VAL A 185 3.57 -26.72 -4.92
N TRP A 186 2.74 -27.65 -5.36
CA TRP A 186 1.49 -27.38 -6.03
C TRP A 186 0.35 -27.32 -5.01
N LEU A 187 -0.57 -26.37 -5.20
CA LEU A 187 -1.78 -26.25 -4.38
C LEU A 187 -2.97 -25.80 -5.22
N GLY A 188 -4.10 -26.46 -5.04
CA GLY A 188 -5.41 -26.03 -5.52
C GLY A 188 -6.17 -25.27 -4.45
N VAL A 189 -6.86 -24.19 -4.84
CA VAL A 189 -7.67 -23.34 -3.97
C VAL A 189 -9.03 -23.12 -4.59
N CYS A 190 -10.09 -23.27 -3.80
CA CYS A 190 -11.45 -22.95 -4.20
C CYS A 190 -12.20 -22.25 -3.06
N SER A 191 -13.49 -21.96 -3.25
CA SER A 191 -14.31 -21.28 -2.23
C SER A 191 -14.50 -22.09 -0.95
N GLU A 192 -14.43 -23.42 -1.03
CA GLU A 192 -14.65 -24.33 0.11
C GLU A 192 -13.36 -24.67 0.86
N GLY A 193 -12.17 -24.46 0.26
CA GLY A 193 -10.92 -24.76 0.91
C GLY A 193 -9.71 -24.93 0.00
N LEU A 194 -8.73 -25.64 0.54
CA LEU A 194 -7.44 -25.94 -0.10
C LEU A 194 -7.35 -27.43 -0.39
N SER A 195 -6.72 -27.78 -1.52
CA SER A 195 -6.35 -29.16 -1.81
C SER A 195 -5.27 -29.66 -0.84
N VAL A 196 -5.05 -30.97 -0.85
CA VAL A 196 -3.80 -31.53 -0.33
C VAL A 196 -2.64 -30.99 -1.17
N PRO A 197 -1.55 -30.50 -0.56
CA PRO A 197 -0.38 -30.02 -1.30
C PRO A 197 0.36 -31.19 -1.94
N VAL A 198 0.79 -31.01 -3.20
CA VAL A 198 1.70 -31.94 -3.87
C VAL A 198 3.10 -31.37 -3.79
N ILE A 199 4.02 -32.12 -3.19
CA ILE A 199 5.38 -31.67 -2.88
C ILE A 199 6.36 -32.36 -3.81
N PHE A 200 7.09 -31.58 -4.59
CA PHE A 200 8.16 -32.02 -5.45
C PHE A 200 9.50 -31.68 -4.80
N GLU A 201 10.16 -32.70 -4.25
CA GLU A 201 11.45 -32.56 -3.57
C GLU A 201 12.62 -32.42 -4.56
N ASP A 202 12.49 -33.00 -5.76
CA ASP A 202 13.53 -33.03 -6.78
C ASP A 202 13.01 -32.84 -8.23
N GLY A 203 13.90 -32.33 -9.07
CA GLY A 203 13.66 -32.16 -10.50
C GLY A 203 12.74 -31.00 -10.89
N SER A 204 12.57 -30.82 -12.20
CA SER A 204 11.57 -29.91 -12.75
C SER A 204 10.25 -30.64 -12.96
N MET A 205 9.13 -29.98 -12.73
CA MET A 205 7.81 -30.47 -13.14
C MET A 205 7.74 -30.47 -14.68
N ASP A 206 7.64 -31.65 -15.28
CA ASP A 206 7.34 -31.82 -16.70
C ASP A 206 5.86 -32.20 -16.90
N ALA A 207 5.44 -32.34 -18.15
CA ALA A 207 4.05 -32.65 -18.47
C ALA A 207 3.59 -34.01 -17.94
N GLN A 208 4.48 -35.01 -17.90
CA GLN A 208 4.12 -36.37 -17.48
C GLN A 208 3.93 -36.42 -15.97
N ARG A 209 4.90 -35.87 -15.22
CA ARG A 209 4.78 -35.73 -13.76
C ARG A 209 3.56 -34.91 -13.36
N TYR A 210 3.26 -33.84 -14.11
CA TYR A 210 2.04 -33.08 -13.87
C TYR A 210 0.77 -33.93 -14.03
N ILE A 211 0.70 -34.75 -15.08
CA ILE A 211 -0.44 -35.63 -15.33
C ILE A 211 -0.56 -36.73 -14.27
N ASP A 212 0.56 -37.29 -13.82
CA ASP A 212 0.57 -38.45 -12.93
C ASP A 212 0.44 -38.06 -11.45
N GLU A 213 1.07 -36.95 -11.04
CA GLU A 213 1.21 -36.55 -9.64
C GLU A 213 0.23 -35.43 -9.25
N VAL A 214 -0.16 -34.53 -10.16
CA VAL A 214 -0.99 -33.35 -9.82
C VAL A 214 -2.45 -33.53 -10.21
N LEU A 215 -2.70 -33.81 -11.49
CA LEU A 215 -4.06 -33.79 -12.04
C LEU A 215 -5.04 -34.75 -11.35
N PRO A 216 -4.66 -35.97 -10.90
CA PRO A 216 -5.55 -36.85 -10.15
C PRO A 216 -5.97 -36.25 -8.81
N ILE A 217 -5.02 -35.62 -8.10
CA ILE A 217 -5.28 -34.96 -6.81
C ILE A 217 -6.18 -33.75 -7.01
N ALA A 218 -5.96 -32.97 -8.08
CA ALA A 218 -6.84 -31.86 -8.43
C ALA A 218 -8.27 -32.32 -8.73
N LEU A 219 -8.44 -33.46 -9.41
CA LEU A 219 -9.75 -34.03 -9.73
C LEU A 219 -10.48 -34.52 -8.48
N GLU A 220 -9.78 -35.28 -7.63
CA GLU A 220 -10.31 -35.78 -6.37
C GLU A 220 -10.74 -34.62 -5.46
N CYS A 221 -9.83 -33.67 -5.21
CA CYS A 221 -10.09 -32.49 -4.38
C CYS A 221 -11.24 -31.63 -4.95
N GLY A 222 -11.27 -31.42 -6.27
CA GLY A 222 -12.34 -30.65 -6.92
C GLY A 222 -13.71 -31.32 -6.77
N ASN A 223 -13.79 -32.64 -6.95
CA ASN A 223 -15.03 -33.39 -6.78
C ASN A 223 -15.50 -33.43 -5.31
N GLU A 224 -14.57 -33.61 -4.37
CA GLU A 224 -14.88 -33.60 -2.94
C GLU A 224 -15.37 -32.23 -2.45
N MET A 225 -14.70 -31.15 -2.86
CA MET A 225 -15.02 -29.81 -2.38
C MET A 225 -16.17 -29.16 -3.14
N LEU A 226 -16.27 -29.32 -4.46
CA LEU A 226 -17.17 -28.55 -5.32
C LEU A 226 -18.28 -29.38 -5.99
N GLY A 227 -18.30 -30.70 -5.72
CA GLY A 227 -19.27 -31.64 -6.27
C GLY A 227 -19.09 -31.89 -7.77
N GLU A 228 -20.20 -32.03 -8.49
CA GLU A 228 -20.17 -32.49 -9.90
C GLU A 228 -19.97 -31.39 -10.95
N HIS A 229 -20.02 -30.10 -10.57
CA HIS A 229 -19.86 -29.02 -11.55
C HIS A 229 -18.86 -27.98 -11.05
N TRP A 230 -17.67 -28.03 -11.60
CA TRP A 230 -16.63 -27.07 -11.26
C TRP A 230 -15.69 -26.92 -12.44
N THR A 231 -14.94 -25.81 -12.43
CA THR A 231 -14.01 -25.48 -13.51
C THR A 231 -12.58 -25.50 -12.98
N TYR A 232 -11.71 -26.26 -13.62
CA TYR A 232 -10.28 -26.23 -13.34
C TYR A 232 -9.61 -25.05 -14.06
N GLN A 233 -8.82 -24.27 -13.30
CA GLN A 233 -8.01 -23.17 -13.81
C GLN A 233 -6.54 -23.39 -13.42
N GLN A 234 -5.66 -23.27 -14.41
CA GLN A 234 -4.21 -23.33 -14.27
C GLN A 234 -3.54 -22.23 -15.11
N ASP A 235 -2.28 -21.91 -14.81
CA ASP A 235 -1.51 -20.92 -15.54
C ASP A 235 -1.02 -21.44 -16.92
N GLY A 236 -0.27 -20.61 -17.64
CA GLY A 236 0.28 -20.93 -18.95
C GLY A 236 1.65 -21.61 -18.94
N ALA A 237 2.06 -22.31 -17.87
CA ALA A 237 3.36 -22.97 -17.79
C ALA A 237 3.52 -24.10 -18.82
N ARG A 238 4.78 -24.46 -19.13
CA ARG A 238 5.11 -25.46 -20.16
C ARG A 238 4.42 -26.82 -19.96
N PRO A 239 4.38 -27.40 -18.74
CA PRO A 239 3.64 -28.64 -18.49
C PRO A 239 2.15 -28.48 -18.79
N HIS A 240 1.56 -27.36 -18.38
CA HIS A 240 0.12 -27.11 -18.50
C HIS A 240 -0.32 -27.00 -19.95
N VAL A 241 0.46 -26.30 -20.79
CA VAL A 241 0.13 -26.11 -22.21
C VAL A 241 0.47 -27.31 -23.09
N HIS A 242 1.12 -28.35 -22.54
CA HIS A 242 1.45 -29.56 -23.26
C HIS A 242 0.18 -30.29 -23.72
N TYR A 243 0.21 -30.90 -24.90
CA TYR A 243 -0.99 -31.48 -25.50
C TYR A 243 -1.60 -32.60 -24.64
N LEU A 244 -0.76 -33.44 -24.02
CA LEU A 244 -1.21 -34.52 -23.14
C LEU A 244 -1.92 -33.98 -21.91
N SER A 245 -1.38 -32.93 -21.29
CA SER A 245 -1.97 -32.34 -20.09
C SER A 245 -3.29 -31.66 -20.42
N GLN A 246 -3.36 -30.89 -21.51
CA GLN A 246 -4.62 -30.30 -21.98
C GLN A 246 -5.67 -31.37 -22.31
N LYS A 247 -5.27 -32.45 -23.00
CA LYS A 247 -6.16 -33.56 -23.33
C LYS A 247 -6.68 -34.25 -22.08
N TRP A 248 -5.80 -34.56 -21.13
CA TRP A 248 -6.20 -35.15 -19.85
C TRP A 248 -7.23 -34.26 -19.15
N CYS A 249 -6.97 -32.96 -19.05
CA CYS A 249 -7.90 -32.01 -18.42
C CYS A 249 -9.28 -32.01 -19.09
N ILE A 250 -9.33 -32.03 -20.43
CA ILE A 250 -10.58 -32.07 -21.20
C ILE A 250 -11.32 -33.40 -20.99
N ASP A 251 -10.59 -34.50 -20.94
CA ASP A 251 -11.16 -35.85 -20.87
C ASP A 251 -11.68 -36.20 -19.44
N HIS A 252 -11.18 -35.54 -18.38
CA HIS A 252 -11.46 -35.92 -16.99
C HIS A 252 -12.15 -34.84 -16.13
N PHE A 253 -11.87 -33.54 -16.33
CA PHE A 253 -12.51 -32.50 -15.50
C PHE A 253 -13.92 -32.17 -15.99
N PRO A 254 -14.88 -31.82 -15.09
CA PRO A 254 -16.21 -31.39 -15.51
C PRO A 254 -16.21 -30.15 -16.40
N SER A 255 -15.28 -29.22 -16.13
CA SER A 255 -15.03 -28.04 -16.94
C SER A 255 -13.58 -27.60 -16.79
N PHE A 256 -12.97 -27.06 -17.85
CA PHE A 256 -11.56 -26.70 -17.88
C PHE A 256 -11.31 -25.45 -18.72
N ILE A 257 -10.51 -24.52 -18.19
CA ILE A 257 -10.05 -23.34 -18.92
C ILE A 257 -8.82 -23.70 -19.73
N SER A 258 -8.98 -23.88 -21.04
CA SER A 258 -7.88 -24.24 -21.93
C SER A 258 -6.80 -23.14 -22.01
N LYS A 259 -5.60 -23.55 -22.45
CA LYS A 259 -4.45 -22.66 -22.63
C LYS A 259 -4.72 -21.42 -23.49
N ASP A 260 -5.70 -21.47 -24.38
CA ASP A 260 -6.03 -20.38 -25.30
C ASP A 260 -7.00 -19.37 -24.66
N ARG A 261 -7.65 -19.75 -23.55
CA ARG A 261 -8.60 -18.92 -22.81
C ARG A 261 -7.96 -18.16 -21.66
N TRP A 262 -6.91 -18.71 -21.04
CA TRP A 262 -6.18 -18.01 -19.96
C TRP A 262 -5.07 -17.11 -20.50
N PRO A 263 -4.93 -15.85 -20.06
CA PRO A 263 -4.01 -14.92 -20.67
C PRO A 263 -2.59 -15.05 -20.11
N PRO A 264 -1.54 -14.92 -20.94
CA PRO A 264 -0.15 -15.06 -20.48
C PRO A 264 0.25 -13.91 -19.55
N ASN A 265 1.14 -14.18 -18.58
CA ASN A 265 1.68 -13.21 -17.63
C ASN A 265 0.59 -12.44 -16.85
N SER A 266 -0.44 -13.15 -16.38
CA SER A 266 -1.56 -12.58 -15.63
C SER A 266 -1.69 -13.17 -14.23
N PRO A 267 -0.74 -12.89 -13.33
CA PRO A 267 -0.83 -13.29 -11.93
C PRO A 267 -1.73 -12.37 -11.08
N ASP A 268 -2.18 -11.24 -11.65
CA ASP A 268 -3.03 -10.21 -11.03
C ASP A 268 -4.50 -10.43 -11.34
#